data_AF-A0A5N3ZZ90-F1
#
_entry.id   AF-A0A5N3ZZ90-F1
#
_cell.length_a   1.000
_cell.length_b   1.000
_cell.length_c   1.000
_cell.angle_alpha   90.00
_cell.angle_beta   90.00
_cell.angle_gamma   90.00
#
_symmetry.space_group_name_H-M   'P 1'
#
loop_
_entity.id
_entity.type
_entity.pdbx_description
1 polymer ?
#
loop_
_entity_poly.entity_id
_entity_poly.type
_entity_poly.pdbx_seq_one_letter_code
_entity_poly.pdbx_strand_id
1 'polypeptide(L)'
;MRHVKSCAHKKVSTNNINYKSSYVSQSQTVVACALDPTDAISKLEVKEKVFNMMRGDQISFVAKKDLLIVHYGESYLKSQKRERKEYSCSSKIRELARLLIAYRTIVNDDSVSFKDLLHPEKFDNVVLATRNISGFDPIKKSFQSPSIAMHMGTSLKTVSDELIHLVLKGSKGFKCSSPDESRSWRQDIKNFKKLVESRWNTEISSVANKDLNEKRWQKPLLVPFINDVKIFREETLKFAKECEQLFLKGTDTDVTYKMLVQCTLALLILFNRRRIGDVQYLKVNDYNSETKTNFQDFESALSEPEKVLTRQYKRVVNGGKGSRAVVILVPQLLQHFISILLENRHKYIPVDNQYMFAIPHSKLKWAQGDVAIRHLTTKMKLQNAAAISSNKLRKHIATAMQVLTMSKNDCKQFSKFMGHTEKTHEEFYELPIDIYQTAKVVKVLLMMEKGVPSEYKGKSLSDIEIADNEYIEDNFNDPDQPLTPTSENATAVERVEDVNATAVERVEDVNAIVPEDDNRNVSALTKNNHTSLHKKNNLLNKRQGWRTEEIDLLKTHFRDFINKSTYPSGSQINDFIKATNSTRSVLVIRSKIQHILKQKN
;
A
#
# COMPACT_ATOMS: atom_id res chain seq x y z
N MET A 1 34.73 41.65 -21.84
CA MET A 1 34.30 40.25 -22.06
C MET A 1 33.37 40.20 -23.25
N ARG A 2 33.71 39.47 -24.33
CA ARG A 2 32.85 39.34 -25.52
C ARG A 2 31.69 38.38 -25.21
N HIS A 3 30.45 38.86 -25.35
CA HIS A 3 29.26 38.01 -25.31
C HIS A 3 29.27 37.06 -26.52
N VAL A 4 29.34 35.76 -26.27
CA VAL A 4 29.17 34.74 -27.31
C VAL A 4 27.67 34.48 -27.49
N LYS A 5 27.13 34.79 -28.68
CA LYS A 5 25.69 34.66 -29.01
C LYS A 5 25.23 33.23 -29.34
N SER A 6 26.12 32.23 -29.31
CA SER A 6 25.75 30.83 -29.52
C SER A 6 26.63 29.85 -28.72
N CYS A 7 25.98 28.93 -28.00
CA CYS A 7 26.65 27.89 -27.23
C CYS A 7 27.23 26.79 -28.16
N ALA A 8 28.51 26.47 -28.02
CA ALA A 8 29.23 25.48 -28.84
C ALA A 8 28.73 24.03 -28.67
N HIS A 9 27.84 23.77 -27.70
CA HIS A 9 27.23 22.45 -27.47
C HIS A 9 25.96 22.18 -28.29
N LYS A 10 25.52 23.13 -29.13
CA LYS A 10 24.31 22.98 -29.94
C LYS A 10 24.63 22.33 -31.29
N LYS A 11 24.99 21.04 -31.29
CA LYS A 11 24.79 20.18 -32.45
C LYS A 11 23.68 19.18 -32.13
N VAL A 12 22.75 19.05 -33.07
CA VAL A 12 21.57 18.18 -33.09
C VAL A 12 20.29 18.77 -32.47
N SER A 13 19.53 19.44 -33.33
CA SER A 13 18.08 19.63 -33.20
C SER A 13 17.37 18.27 -33.29
N THR A 14 17.14 17.64 -32.15
CA THR A 14 16.11 16.59 -32.01
C THR A 14 15.03 17.08 -31.05
N ASN A 15 13.78 17.00 -31.47
CA ASN A 15 12.59 17.36 -30.70
C ASN A 15 12.35 16.37 -29.53
N ASN A 16 13.29 16.27 -28.60
CA ASN A 16 13.09 15.54 -27.35
C ASN A 16 12.97 16.51 -26.17
N ILE A 17 11.72 16.76 -25.77
CA ILE A 17 11.35 17.57 -24.60
C ILE A 17 12.06 17.07 -23.32
N ASN A 18 12.35 15.77 -23.23
CA ASN A 18 13.01 15.15 -22.08
C ASN A 18 14.50 15.54 -21.93
N TYR A 19 15.23 15.81 -23.02
CA TYR A 19 16.63 16.25 -22.90
C TYR A 19 16.73 17.70 -22.41
N LYS A 20 15.82 18.58 -22.84
CA LYS A 20 15.77 19.98 -22.36
C LYS A 20 15.46 20.09 -20.86
N SER A 21 14.55 19.27 -20.34
CA SER A 21 14.19 19.23 -18.91
C SER A 21 15.40 18.87 -18.02
N SER A 22 16.28 17.98 -18.50
CA SER A 22 17.48 17.56 -17.77
C SER A 22 18.48 18.70 -17.56
N TYR A 23 18.73 19.54 -18.56
CA TYR A 23 19.68 20.66 -18.43
C TYR A 23 19.18 21.76 -17.50
N VAL A 24 17.87 22.07 -17.55
CA VAL A 24 17.26 23.04 -16.62
C VAL A 24 17.38 22.54 -15.19
N SER A 25 17.08 21.25 -14.96
CA SER A 25 17.21 20.65 -13.62
C SER A 25 18.65 20.67 -13.11
N GLN A 26 19.63 20.35 -13.97
CA GLN A 26 21.06 20.43 -13.61
C GLN A 26 21.49 21.86 -13.31
N SER A 27 21.08 22.84 -14.12
CA SER A 27 21.36 24.25 -13.88
C SER A 27 20.79 24.71 -12.54
N GLN A 28 19.54 24.34 -12.22
CA GLN A 28 18.93 24.62 -10.93
C GLN A 28 19.71 24.00 -9.76
N THR A 29 20.23 22.78 -9.93
CA THR A 29 21.06 22.13 -8.92
C THR A 29 22.34 22.90 -8.65
N VAL A 30 23.03 23.36 -9.70
CA VAL A 30 24.26 24.16 -9.57
C VAL A 30 23.97 25.48 -8.85
N VAL A 31 22.91 26.18 -9.25
CA VAL A 31 22.49 27.44 -8.60
C VAL A 31 22.13 27.21 -7.13
N ALA A 32 21.36 26.17 -6.82
CA ALA A 32 20.97 25.86 -5.44
C ALA A 32 22.19 25.56 -4.54
N CYS A 33 23.20 24.83 -5.06
CA CYS A 33 24.44 24.58 -4.31
C CYS A 33 25.26 25.87 -4.12
N ALA A 34 25.32 26.73 -5.15
CA ALA A 34 26.07 27.99 -5.06
C ALA A 34 25.42 29.02 -4.11
N LEU A 35 24.09 28.98 -3.98
CA LEU A 35 23.33 29.85 -3.07
C LEU A 35 23.30 29.32 -1.62
N ASP A 36 23.81 28.11 -1.35
CA ASP A 36 23.89 27.57 0.00
C ASP A 36 25.17 28.07 0.71
N PRO A 37 25.07 29.01 1.67
CA PRO A 37 26.24 29.55 2.38
C PRO A 37 26.93 28.50 3.26
N THR A 38 26.28 27.37 3.53
CA THR A 38 26.78 26.33 4.43
C THR A 38 27.57 25.22 3.72
N ASP A 39 27.49 25.18 2.38
CA ASP A 39 28.02 24.11 1.54
C ASP A 39 27.62 22.71 2.05
N ALA A 40 26.40 22.59 2.58
CA ALA A 40 25.83 21.34 3.07
C ALA A 40 25.19 20.59 1.91
N ILE A 41 24.39 21.28 1.08
CA ILE A 41 23.63 20.68 -0.02
C ILE A 41 24.56 19.95 -1.01
N SER A 42 25.74 20.52 -1.26
CA SER A 42 26.74 19.95 -2.17
C SER A 42 27.21 18.54 -1.79
N LYS A 43 27.12 18.17 -0.50
CA LYS A 43 27.70 16.96 0.10
C LYS A 43 26.67 15.86 0.38
N LEU A 44 25.38 16.13 0.16
CA LEU A 44 24.30 15.19 0.47
C LEU A 44 24.04 14.24 -0.70
N GLU A 45 23.73 12.99 -0.40
CA GLU A 45 23.44 11.94 -1.38
C GLU A 45 22.17 12.27 -2.20
N VAL A 46 21.22 12.99 -1.60
CA VAL A 46 20.00 13.47 -2.27
C VAL A 46 20.30 14.34 -3.50
N LYS A 47 21.39 15.12 -3.50
CA LYS A 47 21.81 15.92 -4.66
C LYS A 47 22.14 15.02 -5.85
N GLU A 48 22.95 13.99 -5.62
CA GLU A 48 23.42 13.09 -6.68
C GLU A 48 22.31 12.19 -7.19
N LYS A 49 21.51 11.64 -6.26
CA LYS A 49 20.52 10.59 -6.58
C LYS A 49 19.15 11.12 -6.97
N VAL A 50 18.76 12.32 -6.53
CA VAL A 50 17.37 12.81 -6.69
C VAL A 50 17.27 14.07 -7.53
N PHE A 51 18.18 15.04 -7.39
CA PHE A 51 17.96 16.35 -8.00
C PHE A 51 17.91 16.32 -9.54
N ASN A 52 18.72 15.47 -10.17
CA ASN A 52 18.78 15.37 -11.63
C ASN A 52 17.55 14.70 -12.25
N MET A 53 16.81 13.88 -11.47
CA MET A 53 15.56 13.26 -11.94
C MET A 53 14.34 14.16 -11.75
N MET A 54 14.45 15.22 -10.93
CA MET A 54 13.37 16.18 -10.74
C MET A 54 13.15 17.01 -12.01
N ARG A 55 11.88 17.32 -12.31
CA ARG A 55 11.52 18.22 -13.42
C ARG A 55 12.10 19.61 -13.16
N GLY A 56 12.66 20.26 -14.18
CA GLY A 56 13.21 21.61 -14.08
C GLY A 56 12.13 22.70 -13.97
N ASP A 57 11.38 22.72 -12.87
CA ASP A 57 10.31 23.68 -12.57
C ASP A 57 10.59 24.47 -11.28
N GLN A 58 9.78 25.47 -10.99
CA GLN A 58 9.94 26.32 -9.80
C GLN A 58 9.83 25.51 -8.50
N ILE A 59 8.95 24.51 -8.45
CA ILE A 59 8.78 23.63 -7.29
C ILE A 59 10.10 22.90 -6.98
N SER A 60 10.76 22.36 -8.00
CA SER A 60 12.04 21.69 -7.79
C SER A 60 13.14 22.65 -7.40
N PHE A 61 13.15 23.85 -7.96
CA PHE A 61 14.13 24.85 -7.59
C PHE A 61 14.01 25.25 -6.11
N VAL A 62 12.79 25.49 -5.62
CA VAL A 62 12.53 25.78 -4.21
C VAL A 62 12.92 24.58 -3.34
N ALA A 63 12.57 23.35 -3.73
CA ALA A 63 12.95 22.14 -2.99
C ALA A 63 14.47 21.97 -2.88
N LYS A 64 15.22 22.29 -3.95
CA LYS A 64 16.69 22.18 -3.98
C LYS A 64 17.40 23.26 -3.16
N LYS A 65 16.79 24.45 -3.01
CA LYS A 65 17.36 25.59 -2.30
C LYS A 65 17.13 25.52 -0.79
N ASP A 66 16.01 24.95 -0.35
CA ASP A 66 15.65 24.94 1.06
C ASP A 66 16.41 23.87 1.85
N LEU A 67 17.23 24.29 2.80
CA LEU A 67 18.16 23.42 3.52
C LEU A 67 17.42 22.31 4.32
N LEU A 68 16.29 22.62 4.96
CA LEU A 68 15.54 21.64 5.76
C LEU A 68 14.86 20.60 4.85
N ILE A 69 14.27 21.02 3.73
CA ILE A 69 13.67 20.11 2.75
C ILE A 69 14.73 19.14 2.20
N VAL A 70 15.94 19.63 1.91
CA VAL A 70 17.03 18.80 1.41
C VAL A 70 17.51 17.78 2.47
N HIS A 71 17.68 18.20 3.73
CA HIS A 71 18.03 17.28 4.82
C HIS A 71 16.94 16.23 5.09
N TYR A 72 15.67 16.61 5.01
CA TYR A 72 14.56 15.67 5.06
C TYR A 72 14.65 14.62 3.94
N GLY A 73 14.96 15.05 2.71
CA GLY A 73 15.19 14.14 1.59
C GLY A 73 16.34 13.16 1.83
N GLU A 74 17.46 13.64 2.38
CA GLU A 74 18.61 12.81 2.77
C GLU A 74 18.22 11.74 3.81
N SER A 75 17.55 12.17 4.89
CA SER A 75 17.09 11.28 5.96
C SER A 75 16.12 10.22 5.42
N TYR A 76 15.21 10.62 4.53
CA TYR A 76 14.32 9.71 3.83
C TYR A 76 15.09 8.66 3.03
N LEU A 77 16.09 9.04 2.23
CA LEU A 77 16.89 8.09 1.43
C LEU A 77 17.66 7.08 2.28
N LYS A 78 18.13 7.49 3.46
CA LYS A 78 18.81 6.60 4.43
C LYS A 78 17.85 5.61 5.07
N SER A 79 16.62 6.03 5.38
CA SER A 79 15.61 5.15 5.96
C SER A 79 15.09 4.09 4.98
N GLN A 80 15.15 4.35 3.67
CA GLN A 80 14.53 3.51 2.65
C GLN A 80 15.54 2.56 1.97
N LYS A 81 15.16 1.27 1.89
CA LYS A 81 15.94 0.22 1.21
C LYS A 81 15.45 -0.12 -0.21
N ARG A 82 14.26 0.34 -0.60
CA ARG A 82 13.55 -0.17 -1.80
C ARG A 82 13.96 0.49 -3.11
N GLU A 83 13.65 -0.22 -4.19
CA GLU A 83 13.67 0.27 -5.56
C GLU A 83 12.73 1.46 -5.72
N ARG A 84 13.15 2.48 -6.48
CA ARG A 84 12.45 3.76 -6.68
C ARG A 84 12.34 4.67 -5.45
N LYS A 85 13.11 4.44 -4.37
CA LYS A 85 13.13 5.35 -3.21
C LYS A 85 13.47 6.79 -3.59
N GLU A 86 14.27 6.99 -4.63
CA GLU A 86 14.65 8.29 -5.18
C GLU A 86 13.45 9.02 -5.78
N TYR A 87 12.55 8.31 -6.48
CA TYR A 87 11.31 8.88 -7.01
C TYR A 87 10.34 9.26 -5.90
N SER A 88 10.20 8.42 -4.87
CA SER A 88 9.37 8.74 -3.71
C SER A 88 9.92 9.93 -2.93
N CYS A 89 11.25 9.98 -2.75
CA CYS A 89 11.96 11.10 -2.14
C CYS A 89 11.68 12.39 -2.93
N SER A 90 11.87 12.37 -4.25
CA SER A 90 11.55 13.48 -5.17
C SER A 90 10.11 13.97 -4.98
N SER A 91 9.15 13.06 -4.95
CA SER A 91 7.74 13.42 -4.74
C SER A 91 7.52 14.12 -3.40
N LYS A 92 8.14 13.61 -2.32
CA LYS A 92 8.00 14.12 -0.95
C LYS A 92 8.66 15.49 -0.76
N ILE A 93 9.90 15.69 -1.22
CA ILE A 93 10.56 17.00 -1.12
C ILE A 93 9.85 18.05 -1.98
N ARG A 94 9.30 17.66 -3.14
CA ARG A 94 8.48 18.56 -3.98
C ARG A 94 7.14 18.89 -3.35
N GLU A 95 6.54 17.98 -2.60
CA GLU A 95 5.32 18.21 -1.82
C GLU A 95 5.54 19.30 -0.75
N LEU A 96 6.64 19.20 0.01
CA LEU A 96 7.04 20.22 0.98
C LEU A 96 7.33 21.57 0.30
N ALA A 97 7.98 21.56 -0.86
CA ALA A 97 8.24 22.80 -1.61
C ALA A 97 6.95 23.45 -2.13
N ARG A 98 5.93 22.68 -2.52
CA ARG A 98 4.61 23.25 -2.87
C ARG A 98 3.97 23.93 -1.68
N LEU A 99 4.05 23.32 -0.50
CA LEU A 99 3.56 23.94 0.73
C LEU A 99 4.29 25.25 1.02
N LEU A 100 5.63 25.26 0.89
CA LEU A 100 6.43 26.46 1.10
C LEU A 100 6.06 27.59 0.14
N ILE A 101 5.89 27.29 -1.14
CA ILE A 101 5.47 28.27 -2.15
C ILE A 101 4.10 28.85 -1.78
N ALA A 102 3.12 28.00 -1.48
CA ALA A 102 1.78 28.45 -1.09
C ALA A 102 1.81 29.29 0.19
N TYR A 103 2.64 28.92 1.17
CA TYR A 103 2.81 29.67 2.40
C TYR A 103 3.38 31.07 2.13
N ARG A 104 4.47 31.17 1.34
CA ARG A 104 5.09 32.44 0.96
C ARG A 104 4.11 33.39 0.27
N THR A 105 3.22 32.85 -0.58
CA THR A 105 2.15 33.64 -1.21
C THR A 105 1.13 34.17 -0.19
N ILE A 106 0.79 33.41 0.85
CA ILE A 106 -0.16 33.84 1.90
C ILE A 106 0.43 34.96 2.75
N VAL A 107 1.71 34.84 3.13
CA VAL A 107 2.38 35.84 3.99
C VAL A 107 3.03 36.98 3.20
N ASN A 108 3.01 36.91 1.87
CA ASN A 108 3.65 37.84 0.94
C ASN A 108 5.14 38.08 1.25
N ASP A 109 5.86 37.00 1.55
CA ASP A 109 7.30 37.04 1.87
C ASP A 109 8.01 35.82 1.26
N ASP A 110 8.81 36.08 0.22
CA ASP A 110 9.57 35.06 -0.50
C ASP A 110 10.85 34.61 0.22
N SER A 111 11.26 35.31 1.29
CA SER A 111 12.48 35.02 2.05
C SER A 111 12.30 33.88 3.05
N VAL A 112 11.06 33.61 3.46
CA VAL A 112 10.69 32.57 4.45
C VAL A 112 11.24 31.21 4.05
N SER A 113 11.93 30.53 4.97
CA SER A 113 12.43 29.17 4.78
C SER A 113 11.52 28.14 5.44
N PHE A 114 11.61 26.86 5.05
CA PHE A 114 10.70 25.83 5.55
C PHE A 114 10.77 25.66 7.08
N LYS A 115 11.94 25.88 7.69
CA LYS A 115 12.11 25.81 9.15
C LYS A 115 11.25 26.86 9.89
N ASP A 116 10.95 27.99 9.26
CA ASP A 116 10.19 29.09 9.86
C ASP A 116 8.68 28.77 9.91
N LEU A 117 8.21 27.84 9.08
CA LEU A 117 6.83 27.34 9.11
C LEU A 117 6.55 26.49 10.35
N LEU A 118 7.59 25.90 10.95
CA LEU A 118 7.48 24.95 12.06
C LEU A 118 7.44 25.66 13.43
N HIS A 119 6.71 26.77 13.49
CA HIS A 119 6.49 27.57 14.69
C HIS A 119 4.99 27.59 15.05
N PRO A 120 4.59 27.47 16.33
CA PRO A 120 3.20 27.35 16.74
C PRO A 120 2.30 28.48 16.20
N GLU A 121 2.77 29.72 16.25
CA GLU A 121 2.03 30.89 15.76
C GLU A 121 1.76 30.87 14.24
N LYS A 122 2.51 30.05 13.49
CA LYS A 122 2.36 29.95 12.04
C LYS A 122 1.42 28.82 11.63
N PHE A 123 0.88 28.06 12.59
CA PHE A 123 0.05 26.89 12.35
C PHE A 123 -1.15 27.18 11.44
N ASP A 124 -1.90 28.25 11.68
CA ASP A 124 -3.09 28.57 10.90
C ASP A 124 -2.74 28.89 9.43
N ASN A 125 -1.63 29.61 9.20
CA ASN A 125 -1.12 29.86 7.85
C ASN A 125 -0.66 28.58 7.16
N VAL A 126 -0.10 27.61 7.90
CA VAL A 126 0.24 26.28 7.35
C VAL A 126 -1.01 25.49 6.97
N VAL A 127 -2.08 25.57 7.77
CA VAL A 127 -3.39 24.97 7.46
C VAL A 127 -3.98 25.60 6.20
N LEU A 128 -3.97 26.93 6.08
CA LEU A 128 -4.42 27.65 4.89
C LEU A 128 -3.58 27.29 3.65
N ALA A 129 -2.25 27.27 3.76
CA ALA A 129 -1.37 26.85 2.68
C ALA A 129 -1.68 25.41 2.23
N THR A 130 -1.96 24.51 3.18
CA THR A 130 -2.35 23.13 2.87
C THR A 130 -3.69 23.04 2.16
N ARG A 131 -4.70 23.83 2.58
CA ARG A 131 -5.99 23.95 1.89
C ARG A 131 -5.81 24.44 0.46
N ASN A 132 -4.93 25.40 0.21
CA ASN A 132 -4.64 25.91 -1.14
C ASN A 132 -4.00 24.83 -2.03
N ILE A 133 -2.94 24.14 -1.58
CA ILE A 133 -2.26 23.13 -2.42
C ILE A 133 -3.09 21.87 -2.65
N SER A 134 -4.07 21.59 -1.79
CA SER A 134 -5.00 20.47 -1.94
C SER A 134 -6.27 20.83 -2.72
N GLY A 135 -6.43 22.10 -3.09
CA GLY A 135 -7.58 22.61 -3.84
C GLY A 135 -8.88 22.54 -3.03
N PHE A 136 -8.85 23.00 -1.79
CA PHE A 136 -10.03 23.04 -0.92
C PHE A 136 -11.04 24.09 -1.40
N ASP A 137 -12.29 23.66 -1.59
CA ASP A 137 -13.45 24.50 -1.87
C ASP A 137 -14.23 24.73 -0.57
N PRO A 138 -14.25 25.98 -0.03
CA PRO A 138 -14.96 26.30 1.21
C PRO A 138 -16.48 26.12 1.13
N ILE A 139 -17.07 26.27 -0.06
CA ILE A 139 -18.52 26.19 -0.28
C ILE A 139 -18.94 24.72 -0.27
N LYS A 140 -18.25 23.89 -1.07
CA LYS A 140 -18.55 22.46 -1.18
C LYS A 140 -17.95 21.63 -0.05
N LYS A 141 -17.07 22.21 0.78
CA LYS A 141 -16.25 21.49 1.78
C LYS A 141 -15.56 20.26 1.18
N SER A 142 -15.00 20.42 -0.01
CA SER A 142 -14.37 19.33 -0.76
C SER A 142 -12.97 19.72 -1.23
N PHE A 143 -12.12 18.74 -1.50
CA PHE A 143 -10.74 18.93 -1.94
C PHE A 143 -10.54 18.39 -3.35
N GLN A 144 -9.86 19.12 -4.24
CA GLN A 144 -9.44 18.57 -5.52
C GLN A 144 -8.54 17.34 -5.34
N SER A 145 -7.63 17.39 -4.36
CA SER A 145 -6.73 16.30 -4.00
C SER A 145 -6.78 15.99 -2.50
N PRO A 146 -7.81 15.24 -2.03
CA PRO A 146 -8.00 14.96 -0.60
C PRO A 146 -6.83 14.17 0.00
N SER A 147 -6.16 13.34 -0.82
CA SER A 147 -5.00 12.56 -0.38
C SER A 147 -3.84 13.46 0.07
N ILE A 148 -3.60 14.60 -0.59
CA ILE A 148 -2.56 15.59 -0.23
C ILE A 148 -2.84 16.17 1.15
N ALA A 149 -4.08 16.61 1.38
CA ALA A 149 -4.53 17.12 2.66
C ALA A 149 -4.31 16.10 3.80
N MET A 150 -4.61 14.82 3.58
CA MET A 150 -4.41 13.78 4.59
C MET A 150 -2.93 13.52 4.91
N HIS A 151 -2.08 13.35 3.90
CA HIS A 151 -0.70 12.94 4.14
C HIS A 151 0.23 14.09 4.56
N MET A 152 -0.17 15.34 4.32
CA MET A 152 0.64 16.50 4.70
C MET A 152 0.86 16.59 6.22
N GLY A 153 -0.13 16.21 7.03
CA GLY A 153 0.04 16.16 8.49
C GLY A 153 1.15 15.19 8.92
N THR A 154 1.24 14.03 8.27
CA THR A 154 2.34 13.07 8.50
C THR A 154 3.68 13.64 8.02
N SER A 155 3.71 14.27 6.84
CA SER A 155 4.90 14.94 6.31
C SER A 155 5.43 15.99 7.32
N LEU A 156 4.55 16.86 7.83
CA LEU A 156 4.90 17.90 8.81
C LEU A 156 5.45 17.33 10.13
N LYS A 157 4.83 16.26 10.66
CA LYS A 157 5.37 15.56 11.85
C LYS A 157 6.79 15.08 11.61
N THR A 158 7.04 14.41 10.48
CA THR A 158 8.36 13.85 10.16
C THR A 158 9.42 14.93 9.92
N VAL A 159 9.07 16.05 9.28
CA VAL A 159 10.01 17.17 9.08
C VAL A 159 10.28 17.91 10.39
N SER A 160 9.30 17.99 11.29
CA SER A 160 9.49 18.56 12.64
C SER A 160 10.52 17.74 13.44
N ASP A 161 10.43 16.42 13.39
CA ASP A 161 11.41 15.54 14.03
C ASP A 161 12.80 15.71 13.41
N GLU A 162 12.90 15.77 12.08
CA GLU A 162 14.17 16.03 11.40
C GLU A 162 14.78 17.37 11.83
N LEU A 163 14.01 18.45 11.90
CA LEU A 163 14.51 19.75 12.36
C LEU A 163 15.03 19.68 13.80
N ILE A 164 14.30 19.02 14.71
CA ILE A 164 14.76 18.80 16.09
C ILE A 164 16.10 18.07 16.10
N HIS A 165 16.26 17.02 15.29
CA HIS A 165 17.51 16.27 15.19
C HIS A 165 18.66 17.12 14.64
N LEU A 166 18.41 17.96 13.63
CA LEU A 166 19.43 18.83 13.04
C LEU A 166 19.91 19.89 14.02
N VAL A 167 19.00 20.50 14.78
CA VAL A 167 19.31 21.46 15.86
C VAL A 167 20.10 20.79 16.98
N LEU A 168 19.68 19.59 17.41
CA LEU A 168 20.40 18.82 18.45
C LEU A 168 21.84 18.47 18.04
N LYS A 169 22.06 18.13 16.77
CA LYS A 169 23.39 17.81 16.26
C LYS A 169 24.26 19.05 15.99
N GLY A 170 23.70 20.26 16.08
CA GLY A 170 24.38 21.48 15.65
C GLY A 170 24.80 21.41 14.19
N SER A 171 23.93 20.85 13.34
CA SER A 171 24.21 20.70 11.90
C SER A 171 24.41 22.06 11.24
N LYS A 172 25.22 22.13 10.18
CA LYS A 172 25.47 23.39 9.48
C LYS A 172 24.14 24.01 9.01
N GLY A 173 23.94 25.30 9.28
CA GLY A 173 22.68 26.01 9.00
C GLY A 173 21.58 25.87 10.08
N PHE A 174 21.80 25.06 11.12
CA PHE A 174 20.89 24.85 12.25
C PHE A 174 21.58 25.02 13.62
N LYS A 175 22.74 25.68 13.64
CA LYS A 175 23.45 26.02 14.87
C LYS A 175 22.81 27.25 15.50
N CYS A 176 22.53 27.17 16.79
CA CYS A 176 22.10 28.30 17.60
C CYS A 176 23.32 28.99 18.24
N SER A 177 23.17 30.26 18.57
CA SER A 177 24.23 31.05 19.21
C SER A 177 24.40 30.68 20.68
N SER A 178 23.30 30.26 21.34
CA SER A 178 23.30 29.83 22.73
C SER A 178 22.55 28.51 22.97
N PRO A 179 22.86 27.78 24.06
CA PRO A 179 22.10 26.60 24.46
C PRO A 179 20.63 26.89 24.79
N ASP A 180 20.33 28.09 25.30
CA ASP A 180 18.97 28.50 25.66
C ASP A 180 18.11 28.79 24.43
N GLU A 181 18.68 29.47 23.42
CA GLU A 181 18.04 29.65 22.11
C GLU A 181 17.74 28.30 21.46
N SER A 182 18.69 27.37 21.50
CA SER A 182 18.48 26.00 21.01
C SER A 182 17.36 25.29 21.76
N ARG A 183 17.26 25.48 23.09
CA ARG A 183 16.18 24.90 23.90
C ARG A 183 14.82 25.49 23.54
N SER A 184 14.73 26.82 23.41
CA SER A 184 13.51 27.53 23.03
C SER A 184 13.03 27.08 21.65
N TRP A 185 13.90 27.13 20.65
CA TRP A 185 13.53 26.76 19.28
C TRP A 185 13.04 25.30 19.18
N ARG A 186 13.71 24.37 19.88
CA ARG A 186 13.24 22.98 19.97
C ARG A 186 11.88 22.86 20.66
N GLN A 187 11.60 23.70 21.65
CA GLN A 187 10.30 23.73 22.32
C GLN A 187 9.20 24.23 21.38
N ASP A 188 9.48 25.25 20.58
CA ASP A 188 8.53 25.77 19.59
C ASP A 188 8.19 24.71 18.55
N ILE A 189 9.19 23.99 18.03
CA ILE A 189 8.97 22.90 17.07
C ILE A 189 8.14 21.77 17.70
N LYS A 190 8.40 21.41 18.97
CA LYS A 190 7.60 20.40 19.69
C LYS A 190 6.15 20.86 19.88
N ASN A 191 5.95 22.13 20.23
CA ASN A 191 4.62 22.72 20.37
C ASN A 191 3.87 22.70 19.03
N PHE A 192 4.55 23.07 17.93
CA PHE A 192 3.98 22.99 16.58
C PHE A 192 3.60 21.55 16.21
N LYS A 193 4.49 20.57 16.46
CA LYS A 193 4.20 19.14 16.22
C LYS A 193 2.97 18.68 17.00
N LYS A 194 2.84 19.09 18.27
CA LYS A 194 1.66 18.79 19.11
C LYS A 194 0.38 19.39 18.54
N LEU A 195 0.43 20.59 17.95
CA LEU A 195 -0.71 21.18 17.24
C LEU A 195 -1.09 20.34 16.02
N VAL A 196 -0.12 19.89 15.22
CA VAL A 196 -0.37 18.99 14.08
C VAL A 196 -0.98 17.66 14.56
N GLU A 197 -0.51 17.09 15.67
CA GLU A 197 -1.07 15.84 16.20
C GLU A 197 -2.51 15.99 16.70
N SER A 198 -2.81 17.09 17.39
CA SER A 198 -4.10 17.28 18.06
C SER A 198 -5.18 17.93 17.18
N ARG A 199 -4.81 18.88 16.31
CA ARG A 199 -5.76 19.73 15.57
C ARG A 199 -5.88 19.39 14.09
N TRP A 200 -4.87 18.76 13.49
CA TRP A 200 -4.89 18.49 12.05
C TRP A 200 -6.07 17.65 11.58
N ASN A 201 -6.54 16.72 12.42
CA ASN A 201 -7.73 15.93 12.11
C ASN A 201 -8.99 16.79 11.98
N THR A 202 -9.18 17.72 12.91
CA THR A 202 -10.33 18.62 12.93
C THR A 202 -10.26 19.65 11.80
N GLU A 203 -9.06 20.19 11.53
CA GLU A 203 -8.88 21.23 10.53
C GLU A 203 -8.93 20.73 9.09
N ILE A 204 -8.42 19.51 8.85
CA ILE A 204 -8.16 19.01 7.49
C ILE A 204 -8.59 17.55 7.33
N SER A 205 -8.00 16.61 8.07
CA SER A 205 -8.08 15.18 7.70
C SER A 205 -9.48 14.60 7.77
N SER A 206 -10.34 15.03 8.70
CA SER A 206 -11.71 14.52 8.84
C SER A 206 -12.54 14.80 7.58
N VAL A 207 -12.52 16.04 7.10
CA VAL A 207 -13.24 16.44 5.87
C VAL A 207 -12.60 15.78 4.65
N ALA A 208 -11.26 15.78 4.57
CA ALA A 208 -10.55 15.16 3.46
C ALA A 208 -10.84 13.66 3.34
N ASN A 209 -10.97 12.95 4.46
CA ASN A 209 -11.29 11.52 4.47
C ASN A 209 -12.73 11.23 4.05
N LYS A 210 -13.69 12.07 4.46
CA LYS A 210 -15.09 11.95 4.02
C LYS A 210 -15.20 12.16 2.52
N ASP A 211 -14.65 13.28 2.02
CA ASP A 211 -14.64 13.60 0.59
C ASP A 211 -13.90 12.54 -0.25
N LEU A 212 -12.80 11.98 0.27
CA LEU A 212 -12.10 10.87 -0.38
C LEU A 212 -12.99 9.61 -0.54
N ASN A 213 -13.77 9.29 0.50
CA ASN A 213 -14.67 8.13 0.48
C ASN A 213 -15.89 8.39 -0.43
N GLU A 214 -16.49 9.58 -0.38
CA GLU A 214 -17.60 9.98 -1.24
C GLU A 214 -17.19 9.93 -2.73
N LYS A 215 -16.03 10.50 -3.07
CA LYS A 215 -15.44 10.39 -4.42
C LYS A 215 -15.12 8.97 -4.84
N ARG A 216 -14.85 8.07 -3.88
CA ARG A 216 -14.61 6.66 -4.15
C ARG A 216 -15.92 5.93 -4.47
N TRP A 217 -17.04 6.30 -3.85
CA TRP A 217 -18.36 5.72 -4.12
C TRP A 217 -18.91 6.13 -5.49
N GLN A 218 -18.67 7.39 -5.90
CA GLN A 218 -19.17 7.91 -7.18
C GLN A 218 -18.44 7.35 -8.41
N LYS A 219 -17.26 6.74 -8.25
CA LYS A 219 -16.48 6.22 -9.38
C LYS A 219 -16.90 4.78 -9.68
N PRO A 220 -17.47 4.49 -10.88
CA PRO A 220 -17.87 3.13 -11.22
C PRO A 220 -16.66 2.20 -11.17
N LEU A 221 -16.86 0.99 -10.64
CA LEU A 221 -15.81 0.01 -10.52
C LEU A 221 -15.43 -0.51 -11.91
N LEU A 222 -14.32 -0.01 -12.44
CA LEU A 222 -13.79 -0.47 -13.72
C LEU A 222 -13.06 -1.81 -13.56
N VAL A 223 -13.78 -2.91 -13.78
CA VAL A 223 -13.25 -4.28 -13.81
C VAL A 223 -13.02 -4.71 -15.27
N PRO A 224 -11.91 -5.41 -15.58
CA PRO A 224 -11.70 -5.97 -16.91
C PRO A 224 -12.79 -6.96 -17.30
N PHE A 225 -13.23 -6.94 -18.57
CA PHE A 225 -14.07 -8.02 -19.10
C PHE A 225 -13.27 -9.33 -19.18
N ILE A 226 -13.92 -10.46 -18.89
CA ILE A 226 -13.30 -11.79 -18.97
C ILE A 226 -12.78 -12.04 -20.41
N ASN A 227 -13.56 -11.64 -21.41
CA ASN A 227 -13.18 -11.79 -22.81
C ASN A 227 -11.94 -10.95 -23.16
N ASP A 228 -11.87 -9.69 -22.73
CA ASP A 228 -10.68 -8.85 -22.95
C ASP A 228 -9.43 -9.43 -22.28
N VAL A 229 -9.56 -10.01 -21.08
CA VAL A 229 -8.47 -10.70 -20.40
C VAL A 229 -7.98 -11.93 -21.18
N LYS A 230 -8.90 -12.67 -21.79
CA LYS A 230 -8.60 -13.83 -22.64
C LYS A 230 -7.89 -13.40 -23.92
N ILE A 231 -8.45 -12.44 -24.65
CA ILE A 231 -7.84 -11.87 -25.87
C ILE A 231 -6.44 -11.34 -25.56
N PHE A 232 -6.30 -10.55 -24.49
CA PHE A 232 -5.00 -10.02 -24.08
C PHE A 232 -3.97 -11.12 -23.83
N ARG A 233 -4.36 -12.20 -23.13
CA ARG A 233 -3.47 -13.35 -22.89
C ARG A 233 -3.07 -14.03 -24.21
N GLU A 234 -4.03 -14.35 -25.07
CA GLU A 234 -3.82 -15.12 -26.29
C GLU A 234 -2.96 -14.35 -27.30
N GLU A 235 -3.27 -13.07 -27.53
CA GLU A 235 -2.48 -12.22 -28.42
C GLU A 235 -1.07 -11.95 -27.87
N THR A 236 -0.92 -11.73 -26.56
CA THR A 236 0.42 -11.59 -25.96
C THR A 236 1.25 -12.87 -26.11
N LEU A 237 0.63 -14.04 -26.01
CA LEU A 237 1.30 -15.32 -26.24
C LEU A 237 1.72 -15.49 -27.71
N LYS A 238 0.91 -15.03 -28.67
CA LYS A 238 1.28 -15.02 -30.09
C LYS A 238 2.52 -14.16 -30.33
N PHE A 239 2.53 -12.91 -29.82
CA PHE A 239 3.70 -12.03 -29.93
C PHE A 239 4.95 -12.63 -29.28
N ALA A 240 4.82 -13.30 -28.13
CA ALA A 240 5.95 -13.98 -27.49
C ALA A 240 6.51 -15.13 -28.34
N LYS A 241 5.63 -15.95 -28.94
CA LYS A 241 6.02 -17.04 -29.85
C LYS A 241 6.65 -16.52 -31.15
N GLU A 242 6.14 -15.44 -31.71
CA GLU A 242 6.77 -14.78 -32.87
C GLU A 242 8.20 -14.31 -32.55
N CYS A 243 8.41 -13.73 -31.36
CA CYS A 243 9.74 -13.36 -30.91
C CYS A 243 10.65 -14.57 -30.75
N GLU A 244 10.17 -15.65 -30.14
CA GLU A 244 10.89 -16.93 -30.03
C GLU A 244 11.35 -17.43 -31.41
N GLN A 245 10.48 -17.41 -32.43
CA GLN A 245 10.84 -17.84 -33.78
C GLN A 245 11.97 -16.98 -34.39
N LEU A 246 12.00 -15.68 -34.08
CA LEU A 246 13.08 -14.79 -34.52
C LEU A 246 14.41 -15.10 -33.82
N PHE A 247 14.37 -15.48 -32.54
CA PHE A 247 15.56 -15.96 -31.81
C PHE A 247 16.09 -17.27 -32.39
N LEU A 248 15.20 -18.23 -32.69
CA LEU A 248 15.58 -19.51 -33.31
C LEU A 248 16.21 -19.33 -34.69
N LYS A 249 15.77 -18.32 -35.47
CA LYS A 249 16.33 -18.00 -36.78
C LYS A 249 17.61 -17.16 -36.73
N GLY A 250 18.02 -16.67 -35.55
CA GLY A 250 19.17 -15.77 -35.40
C GLY A 250 18.96 -14.38 -36.02
N THR A 251 17.72 -14.00 -36.34
CA THR A 251 17.34 -12.68 -36.88
C THR A 251 16.81 -11.76 -35.78
N ASP A 252 17.20 -12.01 -34.53
CA ASP A 252 16.77 -11.27 -33.36
C ASP A 252 17.46 -9.91 -33.26
N THR A 253 16.69 -8.92 -32.78
CA THR A 253 17.12 -7.53 -32.61
C THR A 253 16.79 -7.02 -31.21
N ASP A 254 17.28 -5.82 -30.87
CA ASP A 254 16.92 -5.12 -29.62
C ASP A 254 15.40 -4.99 -29.45
N VAL A 255 14.68 -4.80 -30.57
CA VAL A 255 13.21 -4.70 -30.59
C VAL A 255 12.57 -6.04 -30.25
N THR A 256 13.09 -7.13 -30.81
CA THR A 256 12.65 -8.51 -30.51
C THR A 256 12.87 -8.84 -29.03
N TYR A 257 14.05 -8.54 -28.49
CA TYR A 257 14.36 -8.77 -27.07
C TYR A 257 13.43 -7.96 -26.17
N LYS A 258 13.28 -6.66 -26.46
CA LYS A 258 12.36 -5.78 -25.71
C LYS A 258 10.92 -6.29 -25.75
N MET A 259 10.45 -6.75 -26.90
CA MET A 259 9.09 -7.27 -27.06
C MET A 259 8.89 -8.55 -26.23
N LEU A 260 9.85 -9.48 -26.27
CA LEU A 260 9.80 -10.72 -25.48
C LEU A 260 9.81 -10.43 -23.97
N VAL A 261 10.63 -9.47 -23.52
CA VAL A 261 10.62 -8.99 -22.12
C VAL A 261 9.24 -8.43 -21.74
N GLN A 262 8.65 -7.57 -22.57
CA GLN A 262 7.35 -6.96 -22.31
C GLN A 262 6.23 -8.00 -22.26
N CYS A 263 6.21 -8.95 -23.21
CA CYS A 263 5.23 -10.03 -23.25
C CYS A 263 5.34 -10.94 -22.02
N THR A 264 6.55 -11.39 -21.70
CA THR A 264 6.80 -12.31 -20.57
C THR A 264 6.45 -11.64 -19.23
N LEU A 265 6.86 -10.38 -19.04
CA LEU A 265 6.52 -9.61 -17.85
C LEU A 265 5.01 -9.40 -17.71
N ALA A 266 4.33 -9.00 -18.78
CA ALA A 266 2.89 -8.80 -18.77
C ALA A 266 2.13 -10.10 -18.48
N LEU A 267 2.54 -11.23 -19.08
CA LEU A 267 1.93 -12.54 -18.85
C LEU A 267 2.15 -13.03 -17.42
N LEU A 268 3.31 -12.78 -16.81
CA LEU A 268 3.53 -13.12 -15.39
C LEU A 268 2.68 -12.27 -14.45
N ILE A 269 2.59 -10.96 -14.70
CA ILE A 269 1.73 -10.06 -13.92
C ILE A 269 0.27 -10.48 -14.06
N LEU A 270 -0.14 -10.85 -15.27
CA LEU A 270 -1.45 -11.37 -15.58
C LEU A 270 -1.69 -12.64 -14.77
N PHE A 271 -0.87 -13.68 -14.95
CA PHE A 271 -1.07 -14.98 -14.30
C PHE A 271 -1.11 -14.89 -12.77
N ASN A 272 -0.13 -14.22 -12.16
CA ASN A 272 -0.02 -14.15 -10.71
C ASN A 272 -0.99 -13.14 -10.07
N ARG A 273 -1.57 -12.23 -10.87
CA ARG A 273 -2.41 -11.11 -10.38
C ARG A 273 -1.73 -10.36 -9.22
N ARG A 274 -0.40 -10.23 -9.22
CA ARG A 274 0.43 -9.65 -8.15
C ARG A 274 0.75 -8.18 -8.36
N ARG A 275 1.27 -7.52 -7.31
CA ARG A 275 2.16 -6.34 -7.38
C ARG A 275 2.89 -6.18 -8.71
N ILE A 276 2.79 -5.04 -9.44
CA ILE A 276 3.74 -4.83 -10.55
C ILE A 276 5.16 -4.85 -9.98
N GLY A 277 5.36 -4.17 -8.84
CA GLY A 277 6.62 -4.17 -8.10
C GLY A 277 7.08 -5.57 -7.66
N ASP A 278 6.16 -6.47 -7.36
CA ASP A 278 6.51 -7.82 -6.90
C ASP A 278 7.13 -8.64 -8.04
N VAL A 279 6.75 -8.38 -9.30
CA VAL A 279 7.21 -9.14 -10.48
C VAL A 279 8.33 -8.42 -11.23
N GLN A 280 8.22 -7.10 -11.46
CA GLN A 280 9.17 -6.37 -12.31
C GLN A 280 10.57 -6.26 -11.70
N TYR A 281 10.70 -6.35 -10.38
CA TYR A 281 11.98 -6.29 -9.66
C TYR A 281 12.61 -7.66 -9.45
N LEU A 282 12.06 -8.73 -10.04
CA LEU A 282 12.62 -10.07 -9.91
C LEU A 282 14.07 -10.08 -10.44
N LYS A 283 15.00 -10.59 -9.63
CA LYS A 283 16.41 -10.70 -9.98
C LYS A 283 16.72 -12.06 -10.60
N VAL A 284 17.78 -12.10 -11.41
CA VAL A 284 18.26 -13.35 -12.03
C VAL A 284 18.66 -14.37 -10.96
N ASN A 285 19.37 -13.93 -9.91
CA ASN A 285 19.78 -14.80 -8.81
C ASN A 285 18.59 -15.39 -8.05
N ASP A 286 17.56 -14.59 -7.79
CA ASP A 286 16.35 -15.05 -7.09
C ASP A 286 15.60 -16.09 -7.94
N TYR A 287 15.55 -15.89 -9.26
CA TYR A 287 14.95 -16.86 -10.19
C TYR A 287 15.76 -18.17 -10.26
N ASN A 288 17.08 -18.10 -10.23
CA ASN A 288 17.96 -19.28 -10.27
C ASN A 288 18.04 -20.00 -8.92
N SER A 289 17.70 -19.33 -7.82
CA SER A 289 17.69 -19.93 -6.49
C SER A 289 16.60 -21.01 -6.40
N GLU A 290 17.00 -22.27 -6.27
CA GLU A 290 16.07 -23.36 -6.00
C GLU A 290 15.77 -23.42 -4.51
N THR A 291 14.77 -22.66 -4.06
CA THR A 291 14.17 -22.84 -2.73
C THR A 291 13.05 -23.87 -2.80
N LYS A 292 13.33 -25.08 -3.30
CA LYS A 292 12.46 -26.22 -3.05
C LYS A 292 12.72 -26.67 -1.62
N THR A 293 11.81 -26.37 -0.71
CA THR A 293 11.77 -27.07 0.57
C THR A 293 11.47 -28.54 0.28
N ASN A 294 12.46 -29.42 0.48
CA ASN A 294 12.32 -30.87 0.34
C ASN A 294 11.33 -31.39 1.39
N PHE A 295 10.06 -31.46 1.00
CA PHE A 295 8.98 -32.03 1.80
C PHE A 295 8.33 -33.16 0.99
N GLN A 296 9.13 -34.17 0.62
CA GLN A 296 8.66 -35.37 -0.08
C GLN A 296 7.49 -36.05 0.65
N ASP A 297 7.49 -36.00 1.99
CA ASP A 297 6.43 -36.56 2.84
C ASP A 297 5.05 -35.94 2.57
N PHE A 298 4.99 -34.66 2.17
CA PHE A 298 3.74 -33.95 1.89
C PHE A 298 3.31 -34.07 0.42
N GLU A 299 4.18 -34.54 -0.48
CA GLU A 299 3.81 -34.80 -1.88
C GLU A 299 2.75 -35.91 -1.95
N SER A 300 2.77 -36.85 -0.98
CA SER A 300 1.78 -37.92 -0.83
C SER A 300 0.36 -37.42 -0.50
N ALA A 301 0.25 -36.23 0.13
CA ALA A 301 -1.03 -35.64 0.52
C ALA A 301 -1.72 -34.85 -0.61
N LEU A 302 -1.02 -34.63 -1.73
CA LEU A 302 -1.55 -33.96 -2.91
C LEU A 302 -2.26 -34.97 -3.82
N SER A 303 -3.34 -34.53 -4.46
CA SER A 303 -3.95 -35.28 -5.56
C SER A 303 -3.03 -35.36 -6.78
N GLU A 304 -3.21 -36.34 -7.65
CA GLU A 304 -2.40 -36.48 -8.88
C GLU A 304 -2.38 -35.22 -9.77
N PRO A 305 -3.52 -34.52 -10.00
CA PRO A 305 -3.49 -33.24 -10.71
C PRO A 305 -2.65 -32.17 -10.00
N GLU A 306 -2.70 -32.09 -8.66
CA GLU A 306 -1.91 -31.13 -7.89
C GLU A 306 -0.42 -31.44 -7.95
N LYS A 307 -0.02 -32.72 -7.95
CA LYS A 307 1.38 -33.15 -8.18
C LYS A 307 1.89 -32.71 -9.55
N VAL A 308 1.06 -32.84 -10.59
CA VAL A 308 1.42 -32.35 -11.94
C VAL A 308 1.58 -30.83 -11.93
N LEU A 309 0.67 -30.10 -11.29
CA LEU A 309 0.74 -28.63 -11.18
C LEU A 309 1.96 -28.17 -10.39
N THR A 310 2.33 -28.81 -9.27
CA THR A 310 3.53 -28.42 -8.51
C THR A 310 4.82 -28.65 -9.30
N ARG A 311 4.84 -29.61 -10.25
CA ARG A 311 5.98 -29.87 -11.13
C ARG A 311 6.06 -28.90 -12.32
N GLN A 312 4.92 -28.50 -12.88
CA GLN A 312 4.86 -27.62 -14.06
C GLN A 312 5.06 -26.13 -13.76
N TYR A 313 4.91 -25.72 -12.49
CA TYR A 313 5.01 -24.33 -12.08
C TYR A 313 6.23 -24.12 -11.18
N LYS A 314 7.20 -23.34 -11.65
CA LYS A 314 8.34 -22.95 -10.83
C LYS A 314 7.92 -21.91 -9.81
N ARG A 315 8.21 -22.19 -8.53
CA ARG A 315 7.98 -21.29 -7.40
C ARG A 315 9.22 -20.45 -7.17
N VAL A 316 9.10 -19.14 -7.33
CA VAL A 316 10.19 -18.18 -7.12
C VAL A 316 9.84 -17.25 -5.96
N VAL A 317 10.79 -17.04 -5.04
CA VAL A 317 10.60 -16.16 -3.89
C VAL A 317 11.35 -14.85 -4.13
N ASN A 318 10.65 -13.73 -4.01
CA ASN A 318 11.19 -12.38 -4.16
C ASN A 318 10.85 -11.51 -2.93
N GLY A 319 11.58 -10.41 -2.72
CA GLY A 319 11.28 -9.43 -1.67
C GLY A 319 10.13 -8.49 -2.03
N GLY A 320 9.10 -8.41 -1.18
CA GLY A 320 7.96 -7.51 -1.33
C GLY A 320 7.95 -6.32 -0.35
N LYS A 321 6.85 -5.54 -0.38
CA LYS A 321 6.63 -4.43 0.56
C LYS A 321 6.71 -4.92 2.01
N GLY A 322 7.46 -4.19 2.85
CA GLY A 322 7.66 -4.49 4.27
C GLY A 322 8.67 -5.60 4.56
N SER A 323 9.58 -5.90 3.62
CA SER A 323 10.53 -7.02 3.73
C SER A 323 9.83 -8.38 3.85
N ARG A 324 8.60 -8.49 3.35
CA ARG A 324 7.83 -9.74 3.31
C ARG A 324 8.22 -10.54 2.08
N ALA A 325 8.39 -11.85 2.23
CA ALA A 325 8.60 -12.75 1.10
C ALA A 325 7.33 -12.81 0.22
N VAL A 326 7.52 -12.69 -1.08
CA VAL A 326 6.47 -12.78 -2.10
C VAL A 326 6.78 -13.94 -3.02
N VAL A 327 5.76 -14.75 -3.29
CA VAL A 327 5.88 -15.92 -4.15
C VAL A 327 5.32 -15.61 -5.54
N ILE A 328 6.13 -15.87 -6.56
CA ILE A 328 5.77 -15.79 -7.97
C ILE A 328 5.74 -17.20 -8.53
N LEU A 329 4.61 -17.60 -9.10
CA LEU A 329 4.46 -18.84 -9.83
C LEU A 329 4.74 -18.58 -11.31
N VAL A 330 5.69 -19.32 -11.87
CA VAL A 330 6.12 -19.19 -13.26
C VAL A 330 5.67 -20.44 -14.02
N PRO A 331 4.64 -20.34 -14.89
CA PRO A 331 4.19 -21.44 -15.74
C PRO A 331 5.32 -21.94 -16.66
N GLN A 332 5.36 -23.24 -16.96
CA GLN A 332 6.37 -23.87 -17.82
C GLN A 332 6.62 -23.11 -19.14
N LEU A 333 5.56 -22.68 -19.82
CA LEU A 333 5.68 -21.90 -21.06
C LEU A 333 6.42 -20.57 -20.85
N LEU A 334 6.20 -19.89 -19.73
CA LEU A 334 6.91 -18.65 -19.41
C LEU A 334 8.33 -18.91 -18.94
N GLN A 335 8.62 -20.07 -18.32
CA GLN A 335 9.99 -20.48 -18.01
C GLN A 335 10.81 -20.61 -19.29
N HIS A 336 10.23 -21.16 -20.35
CA HIS A 336 10.85 -21.25 -21.68
C HIS A 336 11.16 -19.87 -22.29
N PHE A 337 10.22 -18.92 -22.23
CA PHE A 337 10.53 -17.56 -22.68
C PHE A 337 11.60 -16.88 -21.83
N ILE A 338 11.64 -17.17 -20.52
CA ILE A 338 12.68 -16.67 -19.62
C ILE A 338 14.04 -17.30 -19.96
N SER A 339 14.13 -18.59 -20.30
CA SER A 339 15.40 -19.20 -20.68
C SER A 339 15.98 -18.55 -21.94
N ILE A 340 15.16 -18.32 -22.97
CA ILE A 340 15.56 -17.58 -24.19
C ILE A 340 16.11 -16.19 -23.82
N LEU A 341 15.43 -15.46 -22.92
CA LEU A 341 15.87 -14.14 -22.45
C LEU A 341 17.20 -14.17 -21.69
N LEU A 342 17.45 -15.23 -20.92
CA LEU A 342 18.68 -15.41 -20.14
C LEU A 342 19.86 -15.85 -21.02
N GLU A 343 19.63 -16.78 -21.95
CA GLU A 343 20.64 -17.26 -22.92
C GLU A 343 21.15 -16.10 -23.79
N ASN A 344 20.25 -15.27 -24.30
CA ASN A 344 20.58 -14.14 -25.17
C ASN A 344 20.91 -12.85 -24.40
N ARG A 345 20.91 -12.87 -23.05
CA ARG A 345 21.07 -11.68 -22.22
C ARG A 345 22.37 -10.92 -22.51
N HIS A 346 23.46 -11.65 -22.70
CA HIS A 346 24.80 -11.09 -22.91
C HIS A 346 24.92 -10.23 -24.18
N LYS A 347 24.05 -10.47 -25.19
CA LYS A 347 24.00 -9.69 -26.45
C LYS A 347 23.37 -8.30 -26.25
N TYR A 348 22.47 -8.16 -25.29
CA TYR A 348 21.55 -7.02 -25.20
C TYR A 348 21.66 -6.20 -23.92
N ILE A 349 22.04 -6.84 -22.81
CA ILE A 349 21.97 -6.28 -21.47
C ILE A 349 23.36 -6.24 -20.87
N PRO A 350 23.79 -5.09 -20.30
CA PRO A 350 25.03 -4.97 -19.55
C PRO A 350 25.16 -6.00 -18.41
N VAL A 351 26.38 -6.50 -18.19
CA VAL A 351 26.71 -7.54 -17.19
C VAL A 351 26.43 -7.07 -15.74
N ASP A 352 26.48 -5.77 -15.48
CA ASP A 352 26.21 -5.17 -14.17
C ASP A 352 24.72 -5.19 -13.78
N ASN A 353 23.82 -5.52 -14.71
CA ASN A 353 22.39 -5.53 -14.47
C ASN A 353 21.93 -6.86 -13.84
N GLN A 354 21.43 -6.80 -12.60
CA GLN A 354 20.93 -7.96 -11.84
C GLN A 354 19.46 -8.34 -12.11
N TYR A 355 18.68 -7.50 -12.79
CA TYR A 355 17.23 -7.69 -12.93
C TYR A 355 16.88 -8.62 -14.10
N MET A 356 15.97 -9.55 -13.87
CA MET A 356 15.54 -10.52 -14.88
C MET A 356 14.93 -9.83 -16.11
N PHE A 357 14.03 -8.88 -15.86
CA PHE A 357 13.39 -8.07 -16.91
C PHE A 357 14.13 -6.75 -17.10
N ALA A 358 15.10 -6.72 -18.01
CA ALA A 358 15.83 -5.51 -18.41
C ALA A 358 15.53 -5.14 -19.87
N ILE A 359 15.57 -3.84 -20.20
CA ILE A 359 15.32 -3.35 -21.57
C ILE A 359 16.65 -2.85 -22.16
N PRO A 360 16.99 -3.22 -23.41
CA PRO A 360 18.20 -2.72 -24.09
C PRO A 360 18.19 -1.18 -24.17
N HIS A 361 19.36 -0.56 -23.99
CA HIS A 361 19.56 0.91 -24.07
C HIS A 361 18.66 1.74 -23.13
N SER A 362 18.07 1.13 -22.10
CA SER A 362 17.23 1.82 -21.12
C SER A 362 18.08 2.45 -20.01
N LYS A 363 17.72 3.68 -19.62
CA LYS A 363 18.27 4.32 -18.41
C LYS A 363 17.83 3.61 -17.13
N LEU A 364 16.67 2.97 -17.15
CA LEU A 364 16.16 2.17 -16.04
C LEU A 364 16.76 0.77 -16.07
N LYS A 365 17.16 0.28 -14.89
CA LYS A 365 17.75 -1.06 -14.74
C LYS A 365 16.74 -2.20 -14.96
N TRP A 366 15.43 -1.92 -14.97
CA TRP A 366 14.38 -2.91 -15.15
C TRP A 366 13.28 -2.41 -16.09
N ALA A 367 12.50 -3.34 -16.64
CA ALA A 367 11.32 -3.08 -17.45
C ALA A 367 10.13 -2.64 -16.60
N GLN A 368 9.37 -1.65 -17.06
CA GLN A 368 8.19 -1.15 -16.37
C GLN A 368 6.95 -1.96 -16.79
N GLY A 369 6.35 -2.69 -15.86
CA GLY A 369 5.21 -3.56 -16.17
C GLY A 369 3.95 -2.81 -16.62
N ASP A 370 3.71 -1.59 -16.11
CA ASP A 370 2.60 -0.75 -16.54
C ASP A 370 2.79 -0.24 -17.99
N VAL A 371 4.02 0.06 -18.38
CA VAL A 371 4.37 0.47 -19.75
C VAL A 371 4.23 -0.73 -20.69
N ALA A 372 4.70 -1.91 -20.27
CA ALA A 372 4.57 -3.14 -21.05
C ALA A 372 3.09 -3.49 -21.33
N ILE A 373 2.25 -3.49 -20.30
CA ILE A 373 0.82 -3.77 -20.46
C ILE A 373 0.16 -2.74 -21.39
N ARG A 374 0.40 -1.43 -21.16
CA ARG A 374 -0.17 -0.37 -22.02
C ARG A 374 0.27 -0.51 -23.47
N HIS A 375 1.56 -0.79 -23.71
CA HIS A 375 2.08 -1.00 -25.06
C HIS A 375 1.39 -2.18 -25.76
N LEU A 376 1.22 -3.31 -25.06
CA LEU A 376 0.56 -4.48 -25.62
C LEU A 376 -0.92 -4.22 -25.89
N THR A 377 -1.63 -3.53 -24.98
CA THR A 377 -3.04 -3.19 -25.20
C THR A 377 -3.25 -2.29 -26.43
N THR A 378 -2.30 -1.42 -26.77
CA THR A 378 -2.39 -0.59 -27.98
C THR A 378 -2.24 -1.38 -29.29
N LYS A 379 -1.73 -2.62 -29.23
CA LYS A 379 -1.57 -3.51 -30.38
C LYS A 379 -2.75 -4.46 -30.57
N MET A 380 -3.76 -4.41 -29.69
CA MET A 380 -4.86 -5.36 -29.64
C MET A 380 -6.20 -4.63 -29.74
N LYS A 381 -7.21 -5.31 -30.28
CA LYS A 381 -8.59 -4.82 -30.27
C LYS A 381 -9.29 -5.34 -29.02
N LEU A 382 -9.33 -4.52 -27.98
CA LEU A 382 -10.01 -4.80 -26.71
C LEU A 382 -11.21 -3.88 -26.57
N GLN A 383 -12.30 -4.36 -25.99
CA GLN A 383 -13.48 -3.52 -25.73
C GLN A 383 -13.15 -2.42 -24.72
N ASN A 384 -12.37 -2.76 -23.70
CA ASN A 384 -11.97 -1.83 -22.66
C ASN A 384 -10.48 -1.99 -22.30
N ALA A 385 -9.61 -1.54 -23.20
CA ALA A 385 -8.16 -1.55 -23.00
C ALA A 385 -7.72 -0.85 -21.69
N ALA A 386 -8.39 0.24 -21.30
CA ALA A 386 -8.07 0.98 -20.08
C ALA A 386 -8.31 0.14 -18.81
N ALA A 387 -9.21 -0.85 -18.85
CA ALA A 387 -9.45 -1.76 -17.74
C ALA A 387 -8.30 -2.76 -17.53
N ILE A 388 -7.51 -3.07 -18.56
CA ILE A 388 -6.36 -3.99 -18.45
C ILE A 388 -5.17 -3.26 -17.80
N SER A 389 -5.18 -3.23 -16.47
CA SER A 389 -4.06 -2.74 -15.67
C SER A 389 -3.85 -3.65 -14.47
N SER A 390 -2.62 -3.72 -13.96
CA SER A 390 -2.31 -4.62 -12.85
C SER A 390 -3.15 -4.36 -11.58
N ASN A 391 -3.52 -3.10 -11.31
CA ASN A 391 -4.38 -2.77 -10.18
C ASN A 391 -5.81 -3.26 -10.39
N LYS A 392 -6.35 -3.17 -11.60
CA LYS A 392 -7.71 -3.63 -11.94
C LYS A 392 -7.78 -5.14 -12.09
N LEU A 393 -6.75 -5.77 -12.65
CA LEU A 393 -6.58 -7.23 -12.66
C LEU A 393 -6.53 -7.81 -11.24
N ARG A 394 -5.93 -7.10 -10.28
CA ARG A 394 -5.97 -7.46 -8.85
C ARG A 394 -7.34 -7.37 -8.21
N LYS A 395 -8.22 -6.51 -8.72
CA LYS A 395 -9.62 -6.42 -8.28
C LYS A 395 -10.46 -7.52 -8.92
N HIS A 396 -10.22 -7.84 -10.19
CA HIS A 396 -10.91 -8.91 -10.90
C HIS A 396 -10.82 -10.28 -10.20
N ILE A 397 -9.72 -10.56 -9.51
CA ILE A 397 -9.56 -11.83 -8.79
C ILE A 397 -10.53 -11.94 -7.59
N ALA A 398 -10.95 -10.80 -7.00
CA ALA A 398 -12.00 -10.77 -5.99
C ALA A 398 -13.32 -11.23 -6.54
N THR A 399 -13.70 -10.67 -7.68
CA THR A 399 -14.88 -11.04 -8.44
C THR A 399 -14.91 -12.54 -8.71
N ALA A 400 -13.80 -13.09 -9.20
CA ALA A 400 -13.70 -14.51 -9.47
C ALA A 400 -13.84 -15.37 -8.21
N MET A 401 -13.20 -15.00 -7.10
CA MET A 401 -13.30 -15.75 -5.84
C MET A 401 -14.71 -15.77 -5.25
N GLN A 402 -15.45 -14.67 -5.37
CA GLN A 402 -16.83 -14.59 -4.91
C GLN A 402 -17.76 -15.48 -5.73
N VAL A 403 -17.62 -15.46 -7.06
CA VAL A 403 -18.40 -16.33 -7.97
C VAL A 403 -18.11 -17.80 -7.68
N LEU A 404 -16.86 -18.15 -7.38
CA LEU A 404 -16.44 -19.52 -7.08
C LEU A 404 -16.89 -20.02 -5.69
N THR A 405 -17.60 -19.22 -4.89
CA THR A 405 -18.14 -19.58 -3.56
C THR A 405 -17.11 -20.33 -2.69
N MET A 406 -15.88 -19.81 -2.62
CA MET A 406 -14.79 -20.45 -1.88
C MET A 406 -15.04 -20.47 -0.36
N SER A 407 -14.54 -21.49 0.33
CA SER A 407 -14.64 -21.57 1.79
C SER A 407 -13.80 -20.46 2.47
N LYS A 408 -14.17 -20.07 3.71
CA LYS A 408 -13.40 -19.07 4.47
C LYS A 408 -11.93 -19.45 4.64
N ASN A 409 -11.65 -20.75 4.80
CA ASN A 409 -10.29 -21.24 4.96
C ASN A 409 -9.48 -21.09 3.67
N ASP A 410 -10.07 -21.40 2.52
CA ASP A 410 -9.40 -21.28 1.23
C ASP A 410 -9.17 -19.81 0.86
N CYS A 411 -10.15 -18.94 1.14
CA CYS A 411 -9.99 -17.49 1.02
C CYS A 411 -8.83 -16.98 1.89
N LYS A 412 -8.69 -17.48 3.11
CA LYS A 412 -7.59 -17.11 4.01
C LYS A 412 -6.23 -17.57 3.49
N GLN A 413 -6.13 -18.82 3.02
CA GLN A 413 -4.90 -19.34 2.41
C GLN A 413 -4.52 -18.53 1.17
N PHE A 414 -5.50 -18.25 0.31
CA PHE A 414 -5.32 -17.44 -0.89
C PHE A 414 -4.89 -16.01 -0.57
N SER A 415 -5.50 -15.38 0.44
CA SER A 415 -5.15 -14.04 0.91
C SER A 415 -3.71 -13.95 1.39
N LYS A 416 -3.30 -14.93 2.21
CA LYS A 416 -1.93 -15.04 2.71
C LYS A 416 -0.97 -15.24 1.56
N PHE A 417 -1.32 -16.09 0.59
CA PHE A 417 -0.55 -16.24 -0.63
C PHE A 417 -0.41 -14.89 -1.34
N MET A 418 -1.50 -14.17 -1.62
CA MET A 418 -1.51 -12.87 -2.31
C MET A 418 -0.85 -11.72 -1.52
N GLY A 419 -0.51 -11.92 -0.25
CA GLY A 419 0.20 -10.96 0.58
C GLY A 419 -0.70 -9.87 1.18
N HIS A 420 -2.01 -10.16 1.31
CA HIS A 420 -2.99 -9.27 1.95
C HIS A 420 -3.15 -9.65 3.43
N THR A 421 -3.50 -8.67 4.28
CA THR A 421 -4.04 -9.01 5.61
C THR A 421 -5.51 -9.44 5.44
N GLU A 422 -6.01 -10.28 6.34
CA GLU A 422 -7.39 -10.80 6.32
C GLU A 422 -8.42 -9.66 6.21
N LYS A 423 -8.26 -8.60 7.01
CA LYS A 423 -9.06 -7.37 6.93
C LYS A 423 -8.94 -6.62 5.60
N THR A 424 -7.73 -6.56 5.01
CA THR A 424 -7.56 -5.96 3.67
C THR A 424 -8.25 -6.82 2.62
N HIS A 425 -8.33 -8.13 2.83
CA HIS A 425 -9.02 -9.02 1.91
C HIS A 425 -10.53 -8.82 2.00
N GLU A 426 -11.11 -8.82 3.20
CA GLU A 426 -12.54 -8.52 3.42
C GLU A 426 -12.91 -7.16 2.80
N GLU A 427 -12.21 -6.07 3.14
CA GLU A 427 -12.55 -4.72 2.66
C GLU A 427 -12.27 -4.45 1.15
N PHE A 428 -11.26 -5.09 0.54
CA PHE A 428 -10.92 -4.86 -0.87
C PHE A 428 -11.56 -5.86 -1.83
N TYR A 429 -11.95 -7.04 -1.33
CA TYR A 429 -12.44 -8.15 -2.14
C TYR A 429 -13.93 -8.39 -1.95
N GLU A 430 -14.62 -7.61 -1.12
CA GLU A 430 -16.09 -7.54 -1.07
C GLU A 430 -16.71 -6.89 -2.32
N LEU A 431 -15.93 -6.28 -3.22
CA LEU A 431 -16.45 -5.79 -4.51
C LEU A 431 -16.11 -6.78 -5.63
N PRO A 432 -17.12 -7.35 -6.31
CA PRO A 432 -18.29 -6.65 -6.82
C PRO A 432 -19.61 -7.36 -6.52
N ILE A 433 -20.44 -6.73 -5.70
CA ILE A 433 -21.70 -7.32 -5.28
C ILE A 433 -22.87 -6.37 -5.55
N ASP A 434 -22.73 -5.21 -6.21
CA ASP A 434 -23.89 -4.33 -6.43
C ASP A 434 -25.06 -5.06 -7.10
N ILE A 435 -24.83 -5.88 -8.13
CA ILE A 435 -25.92 -6.64 -8.78
C ILE A 435 -26.38 -7.83 -7.93
N TYR A 436 -25.47 -8.60 -7.33
CA TYR A 436 -25.83 -9.84 -6.62
C TYR A 436 -26.32 -9.58 -5.18
N GLN A 437 -25.79 -8.57 -4.50
CA GLN A 437 -26.29 -8.05 -3.21
C GLN A 437 -27.58 -7.34 -3.50
N THR A 438 -27.69 -6.47 -4.51
CA THR A 438 -29.00 -5.87 -4.83
C THR A 438 -30.01 -6.97 -5.11
N ALA A 439 -29.70 -7.98 -5.96
CA ALA A 439 -30.63 -9.08 -6.21
C ALA A 439 -30.99 -9.84 -4.91
N LYS A 440 -30.01 -10.22 -4.08
CA LYS A 440 -30.27 -10.95 -2.82
C LYS A 440 -30.99 -10.10 -1.77
N VAL A 441 -30.63 -8.84 -1.63
CA VAL A 441 -31.20 -7.88 -0.67
C VAL A 441 -32.59 -7.49 -1.12
N VAL A 442 -32.82 -7.20 -2.40
CA VAL A 442 -34.15 -6.98 -2.99
C VAL A 442 -35.03 -8.20 -2.72
N LYS A 443 -34.52 -9.42 -2.90
CA LYS A 443 -35.23 -10.66 -2.54
C LYS A 443 -35.68 -10.66 -1.07
N VAL A 444 -34.80 -10.28 -0.14
CA VAL A 444 -35.13 -10.18 1.29
C VAL A 444 -36.14 -9.07 1.56
N LEU A 445 -35.97 -7.90 0.96
CA LEU A 445 -36.84 -6.75 1.14
C LEU A 445 -38.25 -7.05 0.61
N LEU A 446 -38.37 -7.67 -0.56
CA LEU A 446 -39.65 -8.14 -1.12
C LEU A 446 -40.31 -9.21 -0.23
N MET A 447 -39.55 -10.13 0.36
CA MET A 447 -40.08 -11.09 1.34
C MET A 447 -40.59 -10.40 2.61
N MET A 448 -39.93 -9.34 3.06
CA MET A 448 -40.39 -8.58 4.23
C MET A 448 -41.68 -7.82 3.94
N GLU A 449 -41.85 -7.31 2.72
CA GLU A 449 -43.05 -6.60 2.27
C GLU A 449 -44.26 -7.55 2.12
N LYS A 450 -44.06 -8.72 1.51
CA LYS A 450 -45.12 -9.74 1.29
C LYS A 450 -45.43 -10.58 2.54
N GLY A 451 -44.65 -10.42 3.60
CA GLY A 451 -44.68 -11.25 4.80
C GLY A 451 -43.85 -12.52 4.62
N VAL A 452 -43.02 -12.87 5.62
CA VAL A 452 -42.10 -14.02 5.54
C VAL A 452 -42.87 -15.32 5.71
N PRO A 453 -43.02 -16.16 4.67
CA PRO A 453 -43.69 -17.46 4.80
C PRO A 453 -42.88 -18.39 5.70
N SER A 454 -43.56 -19.14 6.57
CA SER A 454 -42.94 -20.17 7.45
C SER A 454 -42.12 -21.21 6.66
N GLU A 455 -42.45 -21.40 5.38
CA GLU A 455 -41.80 -22.33 4.44
C GLU A 455 -40.37 -21.96 4.05
N TYR A 456 -39.95 -20.71 4.30
CA TYR A 456 -38.58 -20.25 4.05
C TYR A 456 -37.71 -20.27 5.31
N LYS A 457 -38.26 -20.68 6.46
CA LYS A 457 -37.51 -20.80 7.71
C LYS A 457 -36.42 -21.88 7.59
N GLY A 458 -35.17 -21.45 7.67
CA GLY A 458 -34.00 -22.34 7.61
C GLY A 458 -33.47 -22.64 6.19
N LYS A 459 -34.08 -22.09 5.13
CA LYS A 459 -33.56 -22.19 3.76
C LYS A 459 -32.50 -21.11 3.48
N SER A 460 -31.56 -21.39 2.59
CA SER A 460 -30.59 -20.39 2.13
C SER A 460 -31.24 -19.40 1.15
N LEU A 461 -30.73 -18.16 1.10
CA LEU A 461 -31.19 -17.12 0.17
C LEU A 461 -31.12 -17.53 -1.31
N SER A 462 -30.23 -18.48 -1.63
CA SER A 462 -30.08 -19.05 -2.96
C SER A 462 -31.24 -19.96 -3.35
N ASP A 463 -31.92 -20.58 -2.38
CA ASP A 463 -32.89 -21.67 -2.57
C ASP A 463 -34.34 -21.20 -2.49
N ILE A 464 -34.55 -19.90 -2.29
CA ILE A 464 -35.88 -19.30 -2.24
C ILE A 464 -36.22 -18.83 -3.66
N GLU A 465 -37.39 -19.11 -4.20
CA GLU A 465 -37.83 -18.55 -5.48
C GLU A 465 -38.97 -17.58 -5.19
N ILE A 466 -38.84 -16.32 -5.63
CA ILE A 466 -39.93 -15.34 -5.54
C ILE A 466 -40.59 -15.34 -6.92
N ALA A 467 -41.83 -15.82 -6.99
CA ALA A 467 -42.57 -15.98 -8.24
C ALA A 467 -43.21 -14.68 -8.76
N ASP A 468 -43.26 -13.61 -7.96
CA ASP A 468 -44.10 -12.45 -8.27
C ASP A 468 -43.31 -11.14 -8.35
N ASN A 469 -43.08 -10.68 -9.58
CA ASN A 469 -42.58 -9.35 -9.89
C ASN A 469 -43.75 -8.40 -10.18
N GLU A 470 -44.46 -7.94 -9.15
CA GLU A 470 -45.46 -6.84 -9.30
C GLU A 470 -44.81 -5.50 -9.70
N TYR A 471 -43.48 -5.38 -9.60
CA TYR A 471 -42.72 -4.18 -9.93
C TYR A 471 -42.02 -4.21 -11.30
N ILE A 472 -42.19 -5.29 -12.10
CA ILE A 472 -41.77 -5.28 -13.51
C ILE A 472 -42.97 -4.80 -14.32
N GLU A 473 -43.16 -3.49 -14.38
CA GLU A 473 -44.09 -2.90 -15.35
C GLU A 473 -43.52 -3.04 -16.77
N ASP A 474 -44.42 -3.38 -17.69
CA ASP A 474 -44.25 -3.76 -19.11
C ASP A 474 -43.45 -2.76 -19.99
N ASN A 475 -42.14 -2.64 -19.82
CA ASN A 475 -41.27 -1.86 -20.71
C ASN A 475 -40.38 -2.70 -21.65
N PHE A 476 -40.75 -3.95 -21.92
CA PHE A 476 -39.98 -4.85 -22.82
C PHE A 476 -40.59 -5.02 -24.23
N ASN A 477 -41.51 -4.16 -24.67
CA ASN A 477 -42.10 -4.25 -26.01
C ASN A 477 -41.93 -2.98 -26.85
N ASP A 478 -40.70 -2.52 -27.03
CA ASP A 478 -40.35 -1.73 -28.22
C ASP A 478 -39.10 -2.32 -28.89
N PRO A 479 -39.24 -3.05 -30.02
CA PRO A 479 -38.12 -3.74 -30.67
C PRO A 479 -37.15 -2.83 -31.44
N ASP A 480 -37.33 -1.49 -31.42
CA ASP A 480 -36.53 -0.55 -32.22
C ASP A 480 -35.75 0.51 -31.41
N GLN A 481 -35.27 0.19 -30.19
CA GLN A 481 -34.21 0.97 -29.56
C GLN A 481 -32.86 0.26 -29.61
N PRO A 482 -31.91 0.72 -30.45
CA PRO A 482 -30.55 0.23 -30.37
C PRO A 482 -29.92 0.73 -29.07
N LEU A 483 -29.50 -0.21 -28.21
CA LEU A 483 -28.58 0.02 -27.09
C LEU A 483 -27.23 0.53 -27.62
N THR A 484 -27.20 1.79 -28.04
CA THR A 484 -25.97 2.52 -28.28
C THR A 484 -25.56 3.20 -26.98
N PRO A 485 -24.36 2.94 -26.43
CA PRO A 485 -23.79 3.86 -25.47
C PRO A 485 -23.47 5.14 -26.25
N THR A 486 -24.25 6.20 -26.05
CA THR A 486 -24.02 7.49 -26.68
C THR A 486 -22.66 8.02 -26.21
N SER A 487 -21.67 7.82 -27.08
CA SER A 487 -20.33 8.37 -26.98
C SER A 487 -20.38 9.83 -27.42
N GLU A 488 -20.78 10.74 -26.53
CA GLU A 488 -20.58 12.18 -26.73
C GLU A 488 -20.20 12.87 -25.42
N ASN A 489 -18.91 12.73 -25.07
CA ASN A 489 -18.04 13.83 -24.62
C ASN A 489 -16.65 13.26 -24.28
N ALA A 490 -15.98 12.75 -25.33
CA ALA A 490 -14.59 12.36 -25.29
C ALA A 490 -13.73 13.46 -25.95
N THR A 491 -13.71 14.66 -25.38
CA THR A 491 -12.68 15.66 -25.72
C THR A 491 -12.39 16.59 -24.54
N ALA A 492 -11.57 16.11 -23.61
CA ALA A 492 -10.66 16.95 -22.83
C ALA A 492 -9.56 16.04 -22.28
N VAL A 493 -8.51 15.87 -23.07
CA VAL A 493 -7.27 15.25 -22.62
C VAL A 493 -6.57 16.23 -21.68
N GLU A 494 -6.81 16.12 -20.38
CA GLU A 494 -5.88 16.65 -19.39
C GLU A 494 -4.92 15.56 -18.93
N ARG A 495 -3.65 15.75 -19.29
CA ARG A 495 -2.51 14.99 -18.75
C ARG A 495 -2.44 15.19 -17.24
N VAL A 496 -2.97 14.24 -16.48
CA VAL A 496 -2.52 14.02 -15.11
C VAL A 496 -1.51 12.88 -15.13
N GLU A 497 -0.25 13.23 -14.87
CA GLU A 497 0.78 12.24 -14.59
C GLU A 497 0.29 11.37 -13.43
N ASP A 498 0.05 10.09 -13.70
CA ASP A 498 -0.30 9.07 -12.72
C ASP A 498 0.92 8.82 -11.81
N VAL A 499 1.18 9.75 -10.90
CA VAL A 499 2.21 9.62 -9.87
C VAL A 499 1.65 8.68 -8.81
N ASN A 500 1.99 7.40 -8.93
CA ASN A 500 1.94 6.36 -7.90
C ASN A 500 0.81 6.55 -6.86
N ALA A 501 -0.35 5.90 -7.10
CA ALA A 501 -1.27 5.52 -6.03
C ALA A 501 -0.55 4.56 -5.05
N THR A 502 0.25 5.15 -4.17
CA THR A 502 0.93 4.47 -3.08
C THR A 502 -0.17 4.16 -2.06
N ALA A 503 -0.46 2.88 -1.87
CA ALA A 503 -1.34 2.41 -0.82
C ALA A 503 -0.96 3.09 0.49
N VAL A 504 -1.94 3.82 1.05
CA VAL A 504 -2.00 4.46 2.36
C VAL A 504 -1.10 3.72 3.35
N GLU A 505 -0.05 4.40 3.82
CA GLU A 505 0.61 4.02 5.07
C GLU A 505 -0.34 4.37 6.20
N ARG A 506 -1.02 3.36 6.77
CA ARG A 506 -1.41 3.45 8.18
C ARG A 506 -0.12 3.29 8.96
N VAL A 507 0.41 4.41 9.44
CA VAL A 507 1.22 4.41 10.65
C VAL A 507 0.25 4.04 11.75
N GLU A 508 0.43 2.87 12.36
CA GLU A 508 -0.20 2.58 13.65
C GLU A 508 0.41 3.58 14.64
N ASP A 509 -0.33 4.64 14.96
CA ASP A 509 0.00 5.55 16.06
C ASP A 509 -0.04 4.73 17.35
N VAL A 510 1.14 4.33 17.83
CA VAL A 510 1.34 3.89 19.22
C VAL A 510 1.31 5.16 20.06
N ASN A 511 0.12 5.63 20.40
CA ASN A 511 -0.14 6.58 21.48
C ASN A 511 -1.64 6.56 21.82
N ALA A 512 -2.09 5.46 22.43
CA ALA A 512 -3.29 5.48 23.25
C ALA A 512 -2.89 6.01 24.63
N ILE A 513 -3.21 7.29 24.87
CA ILE A 513 -3.22 7.89 26.21
C ILE A 513 -4.30 7.14 27.00
N VAL A 514 -3.87 6.34 27.97
CA VAL A 514 -4.72 5.84 29.05
C VAL A 514 -4.75 6.95 30.10
N PRO A 515 -5.92 7.43 30.57
CA PRO A 515 -5.98 8.37 31.68
C PRO A 515 -5.43 7.70 32.95
N GLU A 516 -4.53 8.42 33.63
CA GLU A 516 -4.02 8.08 34.95
C GLU A 516 -5.16 8.05 35.97
N ASP A 517 -5.16 7.04 36.84
CA ASP A 517 -5.72 7.16 38.18
C ASP A 517 -4.64 6.72 39.18
N ASP A 518 -4.43 7.61 40.14
CA ASP A 518 -3.34 7.67 41.12
C ASP A 518 -3.41 6.52 42.14
N ASN A 519 -2.26 5.90 42.45
CA ASN A 519 -1.79 5.76 43.84
C ASN A 519 -0.38 5.12 43.95
N ARG A 520 0.60 6.02 44.10
CA ARG A 520 1.72 6.08 45.07
C ARG A 520 2.31 4.80 45.68
N ASN A 521 3.65 4.75 45.54
CA ASN A 521 4.72 4.27 46.46
C ASN A 521 4.74 2.76 46.79
N VAL A 522 5.86 2.04 46.72
CA VAL A 522 7.10 2.21 47.51
C VAL A 522 8.29 1.47 46.85
N SER A 523 9.47 2.09 47.00
CA SER A 523 10.88 1.69 46.81
C SER A 523 11.30 0.24 46.46
N ALA A 524 12.34 0.13 45.62
CA ALA A 524 13.67 -0.34 46.04
C ALA A 524 14.72 -0.20 44.91
N LEU A 525 15.87 0.35 45.29
CA LEU A 525 17.04 0.64 44.47
C LEU A 525 17.96 -0.59 44.29
N THR A 526 18.60 -0.61 43.10
CA THR A 526 20.01 -0.94 42.83
C THR A 526 20.58 -2.38 42.92
N LYS A 527 21.17 -2.75 41.77
CA LYS A 527 22.60 -3.07 41.50
C LYS A 527 23.01 -4.53 41.18
N ASN A 528 23.63 -4.60 39.98
CA ASN A 528 24.84 -5.34 39.58
C ASN A 528 24.73 -6.86 39.36
N ASN A 529 24.87 -7.30 38.09
CA ASN A 529 26.09 -7.86 37.46
C ASN A 529 26.03 -9.40 37.49
N HIS A 530 26.37 -10.24 36.50
CA HIS A 530 27.00 -10.13 35.19
C HIS A 530 26.63 -11.41 34.37
N THR A 531 26.66 -11.28 33.04
CA THR A 531 27.04 -12.29 32.00
C THR A 531 26.22 -13.57 31.74
N SER A 532 25.53 -13.48 30.60
CA SER A 532 25.64 -14.36 29.40
C SER A 532 24.83 -15.66 29.30
N LEU A 533 24.32 -15.83 28.07
CA LEU A 533 23.96 -17.07 27.35
C LEU A 533 22.48 -17.51 27.31
N HIS A 534 22.06 -17.68 26.05
CA HIS A 534 21.00 -18.54 25.53
C HIS A 534 19.51 -18.14 25.62
N LYS A 535 18.97 -17.86 24.41
CA LYS A 535 17.65 -18.23 23.88
C LYS A 535 16.69 -18.90 24.90
N LYS A 536 15.59 -18.22 25.25
CA LYS A 536 14.33 -18.86 25.66
C LYS A 536 13.10 -18.14 25.09
N ASN A 537 12.49 -18.80 24.11
CA ASN A 537 11.07 -19.11 23.98
C ASN A 537 10.03 -18.09 24.49
N ASN A 538 9.41 -17.38 23.54
CA ASN A 538 8.02 -16.96 23.66
C ASN A 538 7.10 -18.20 23.60
N LEU A 539 6.86 -18.84 24.74
CA LEU A 539 5.71 -19.73 24.92
C LEU A 539 4.49 -18.85 25.19
N LEU A 540 3.72 -18.62 24.13
CA LEU A 540 2.37 -18.09 24.20
C LEU A 540 1.51 -18.98 25.11
N ASN A 541 0.84 -18.35 26.09
CA ASN A 541 -0.15 -18.93 26.98
C ASN A 541 -1.19 -19.79 26.21
N LYS A 542 -1.04 -21.12 26.23
CA LYS A 542 -2.13 -22.04 25.90
C LYS A 542 -3.17 -21.97 27.04
N ARG A 543 -4.41 -21.59 26.74
CA ARG A 543 -5.53 -21.68 27.69
C ARG A 543 -5.75 -23.15 28.06
N GLN A 544 -5.51 -23.51 29.31
CA GLN A 544 -5.71 -24.86 29.82
C GLN A 544 -7.21 -25.14 30.05
N GLY A 545 -7.76 -26.15 29.37
CA GLY A 545 -9.15 -26.61 29.53
C GLY A 545 -9.44 -27.10 30.94
N TRP A 546 -10.72 -27.12 31.33
CA TRP A 546 -11.17 -27.64 32.63
C TRP A 546 -11.08 -29.16 32.69
N ARG A 547 -10.41 -29.71 33.71
CA ARG A 547 -10.42 -31.15 33.98
C ARG A 547 -11.71 -31.56 34.68
N THR A 548 -12.12 -32.80 34.51
CA THR A 548 -13.34 -33.37 35.12
C THR A 548 -13.30 -33.27 36.65
N GLU A 549 -12.15 -33.61 37.25
CA GLU A 549 -11.91 -33.51 38.70
C GLU A 549 -12.09 -32.08 39.25
N GLU A 550 -11.63 -31.07 38.51
CA GLU A 550 -11.80 -29.65 38.90
C GLU A 550 -13.27 -29.24 38.86
N ILE A 551 -14.05 -29.77 37.91
CA ILE A 551 -15.48 -29.48 37.78
C ILE A 551 -16.27 -30.16 38.90
N ASP A 552 -15.90 -31.38 39.28
CA ASP A 552 -16.58 -32.12 40.35
C ASP A 552 -16.30 -31.51 41.72
N LEU A 553 -15.09 -31.02 41.98
CA LEU A 553 -14.76 -30.24 43.17
C LEU A 553 -15.59 -28.95 43.25
N LEU A 554 -15.77 -28.23 42.14
CA LEU A 554 -16.62 -27.04 42.10
C LEU A 554 -18.09 -27.36 42.35
N LYS A 555 -18.62 -28.44 41.76
CA LYS A 555 -20.00 -28.88 41.97
C LYS A 555 -20.25 -29.32 43.41
N THR A 556 -19.26 -29.94 44.04
CA THR A 556 -19.35 -30.42 45.43
C THR A 556 -19.27 -29.27 46.42
N HIS A 557 -18.30 -28.37 46.26
CA HIS A 557 -18.07 -27.27 47.19
C HIS A 557 -19.13 -26.16 47.09
N PHE A 558 -19.67 -25.88 45.90
CA PHE A 558 -20.70 -24.87 45.68
C PHE A 558 -22.10 -25.47 45.46
N ARG A 559 -22.33 -26.69 45.94
CA ARG A 559 -23.60 -27.43 45.74
C ARG A 559 -24.82 -26.64 46.17
N ASP A 560 -24.74 -25.96 47.31
CA ASP A 560 -25.86 -25.18 47.86
C ASP A 560 -26.19 -23.95 47.01
N PHE A 561 -25.17 -23.29 46.45
CA PHE A 561 -25.34 -22.17 45.52
C PHE A 561 -25.90 -22.63 44.17
N ILE A 562 -25.43 -23.80 43.68
CA ILE A 562 -25.91 -24.41 42.44
C ILE A 562 -27.36 -24.90 42.56
N ASN A 563 -27.79 -25.33 43.75
CA ASN A 563 -29.17 -25.76 43.99
C ASN A 563 -30.13 -24.59 44.21
N LYS A 564 -29.66 -23.49 44.82
CA LYS A 564 -30.45 -22.28 45.05
C LYS A 564 -30.41 -21.28 43.88
N SER A 565 -29.71 -21.60 42.79
CA SER A 565 -29.50 -20.71 41.63
C SER A 565 -28.92 -19.33 41.99
N THR A 566 -28.07 -19.27 43.02
CA THR A 566 -27.42 -18.05 43.49
C THR A 566 -25.91 -18.09 43.24
N TYR A 567 -25.27 -16.92 43.22
CA TYR A 567 -23.84 -16.79 42.92
C TYR A 567 -23.01 -16.63 44.20
N PRO A 568 -21.90 -17.38 44.36
CA PRO A 568 -20.98 -17.17 45.48
C PRO A 568 -20.25 -15.82 45.34
N SER A 569 -19.93 -15.21 46.48
CA SER A 569 -19.19 -13.95 46.53
C SER A 569 -17.71 -14.14 46.18
N GLY A 570 -17.02 -13.06 45.81
CA GLY A 570 -15.58 -13.11 45.50
C GLY A 570 -14.72 -13.62 46.66
N SER A 571 -15.12 -13.34 47.91
CA SER A 571 -14.45 -13.86 49.10
C SER A 571 -14.59 -15.38 49.22
N GLN A 572 -15.79 -15.92 49.00
CA GLN A 572 -16.06 -17.36 49.07
C GLN A 572 -15.31 -18.15 47.99
N ILE A 573 -15.11 -17.55 46.82
CA ILE A 573 -14.29 -18.17 45.75
C ILE A 573 -12.80 -18.13 46.12
N ASN A 574 -12.32 -17.06 46.78
CA ASN A 574 -10.95 -17.01 47.27
C ASN A 574 -10.68 -18.04 48.36
N ASP A 575 -11.64 -18.28 49.26
CA ASP A 575 -11.51 -19.31 50.30
C ASP A 575 -11.44 -20.71 49.69
N PHE A 576 -12.25 -20.98 48.65
CA PHE A 576 -12.15 -22.22 47.86
C PHE A 576 -10.78 -22.38 47.18
N ILE A 577 -10.24 -21.31 46.57
CA ILE A 577 -8.91 -21.36 45.91
C ILE A 577 -7.83 -21.71 46.93
N LYS A 578 -7.88 -21.11 48.13
CA LYS A 578 -6.94 -21.39 49.22
C LYS A 578 -7.08 -22.82 49.75
N ALA A 579 -8.31 -23.32 49.89
CA ALA A 579 -8.58 -24.66 50.41
C ALA A 579 -8.20 -25.78 49.43
N THR A 580 -8.30 -25.54 48.12
CA THR A 580 -8.09 -26.56 47.06
C THR A 580 -6.78 -26.39 46.29
N ASN A 581 -5.96 -25.39 46.63
CA ASN A 581 -4.76 -25.01 45.87
C ASN A 581 -5.01 -24.86 44.36
N SER A 582 -6.15 -24.28 44.00
CA SER A 582 -6.50 -24.09 42.59
C SER A 582 -5.61 -23.04 41.93
N THR A 583 -5.08 -23.32 40.75
CA THR A 583 -4.26 -22.38 39.97
C THR A 583 -5.09 -21.38 39.16
N ARG A 584 -6.43 -21.45 39.24
CA ARG A 584 -7.36 -20.62 38.45
C ARG A 584 -7.78 -19.36 39.21
N SER A 585 -7.85 -18.24 38.49
CA SER A 585 -8.30 -16.97 39.08
C SER A 585 -9.79 -16.98 39.42
N VAL A 586 -10.18 -16.12 40.37
CA VAL A 586 -11.58 -15.92 40.81
C VAL A 586 -12.52 -15.70 39.63
N LEU A 587 -12.11 -14.90 38.64
CA LEU A 587 -12.88 -14.60 37.43
C LEU A 587 -13.15 -15.86 36.59
N VAL A 588 -12.16 -16.74 36.46
CA VAL A 588 -12.27 -17.98 35.67
C VAL A 588 -13.20 -18.97 36.36
N ILE A 589 -13.09 -19.12 37.68
CA ILE A 589 -13.97 -19.99 38.47
C ILE A 589 -15.41 -19.47 38.44
N ARG A 590 -15.61 -18.15 38.62
CA ARG A 590 -16.94 -17.52 38.58
C ARG A 590 -17.63 -17.74 37.22
N SER A 591 -16.89 -17.57 36.13
CA SER A 591 -17.39 -17.82 34.77
C SER A 591 -17.79 -19.29 34.56
N LYS A 592 -17.05 -20.25 35.13
CA LYS A 592 -17.40 -21.67 35.04
C LYS A 592 -18.64 -22.04 35.86
N ILE A 593 -18.80 -21.48 37.06
CA ILE A 593 -20.01 -21.66 37.87
C ILE A 593 -21.25 -21.10 37.15
N GLN A 594 -21.13 -19.93 36.51
CA GLN A 594 -22.19 -19.38 35.64
C GLN A 594 -22.59 -20.32 34.51
N HIS A 595 -21.61 -20.97 33.88
CA HIS A 595 -21.89 -21.94 32.82
C HIS A 595 -22.58 -23.21 33.35
N ILE A 596 -22.17 -23.71 34.53
CA ILE A 596 -22.81 -24.87 35.18
C ILE A 596 -24.26 -24.57 35.56
N LEU A 597 -24.54 -23.36 36.06
CA LEU A 597 -25.91 -22.91 36.36
C LEU A 597 -26.79 -22.83 35.10
N LYS A 598 -26.24 -22.34 33.98
CA LYS A 598 -26.95 -22.25 32.69
C LYS A 598 -27.24 -23.59 32.01
N GLN A 599 -26.53 -24.66 32.38
CA GLN A 599 -26.79 -26.01 31.85
C GLN A 599 -27.87 -26.76 32.65
N LYS A 600 -28.28 -26.22 33.80
CA LYS A 600 -29.27 -26.83 34.70
C LYS A 600 -30.68 -26.24 34.53
N ASN A 601 -30.78 -25.05 33.93
CA ASN A 601 -32.02 -24.45 33.41
C ASN A 601 -32.15 -24.78 31.93
#